data_AF-A0A370QKR1-F1
#
_entry.id   AF-A0A370QKR1-F1
#
_cell.length_a   1.000
_cell.length_b   1.000
_cell.length_c   1.000
_cell.angle_alpha   90.00
_cell.angle_beta   90.00
_cell.angle_gamma   90.00
#
_symmetry.space_group_name_H-M   'P 1'
#
loop_
_entity.id
_entity.type
_entity.pdbx_description
1 polymer ?
#
loop_
_entity_poly.entity_id
_entity_poly.type
_entity_poly.pdbx_seq_one_letter_code
_entity_poly.pdbx_strand_id
1 'polypeptide(L)'
;MFKYVTFFCSLIFIITTNAQVGIGTVTPDPSAAFEISSTDGGMLTPRMTTAQRTGISNPATGLLVFDTNVNSFYFFDGTTWQALRGAEIRDNYKLVKNISDLSEEFSGGTYTLQTGYLYEINGTIAVDAPIDLNGAYVEGVDVRDDILLNASGGTLFTGSTGGSMRNITISGNGNQIFGLTGGSLVVNNTLLTGASSVGTLNGMGLIFTSIVQLVNNTDGLTVSGTTGSFFMSNTFWTDTNSGTFLDLDGTYDNLQMANGRIVADASETGLDVSSNPTINNAALLSGLSFVGAGNFVEPYTTGTYPGYSFSVDWDVNCEGIPLETDANATGDLNFNFTAGGGANTIFTANQAPVKLNGATTSDNLFRFSRSGNNKIVYDGKKTRYFTVTASISFEGNTSQDRYIFYIAKGNSGSPTPTVLDKTGVWRRIGGAFDIGAVPLIGTVELSPGDYIEVWAERFSGSGSLFTVALNLAIR
;
A
#
# COMPACT_ATOMS: atom_id res chain seq x y z
N MET A 1 111.10 -33.17 -33.44
CA MET A 1 109.93 -33.72 -34.16
C MET A 1 109.25 -34.70 -33.20
N PHE A 2 108.06 -34.55 -32.61
CA PHE A 2 106.99 -33.55 -32.56
C PHE A 2 106.39 -33.59 -31.13
N LYS A 3 105.92 -32.43 -30.63
CA LYS A 3 105.10 -32.30 -29.41
C LYS A 3 103.66 -32.76 -29.73
N TYR A 4 103.00 -33.48 -28.84
CA TYR A 4 101.53 -33.65 -28.89
C TYR A 4 100.90 -32.93 -27.70
N VAL A 5 100.06 -31.96 -28.05
CA VAL A 5 99.33 -31.04 -27.19
C VAL A 5 98.00 -31.69 -26.81
N THR A 6 97.70 -31.69 -25.51
CA THR A 6 96.40 -32.07 -24.93
C THR A 6 95.32 -31.07 -25.37
N PHE A 7 94.24 -31.54 -26.01
CA PHE A 7 93.06 -30.72 -26.33
C PHE A 7 91.93 -31.03 -25.34
N PHE A 8 91.75 -30.17 -24.34
CA PHE A 8 90.61 -30.21 -23.42
C PHE A 8 89.52 -29.31 -23.99
N CYS A 9 88.46 -29.90 -24.53
CA CYS A 9 87.34 -29.17 -25.12
C CYS A 9 86.37 -28.77 -24.01
N SER A 10 86.43 -27.51 -23.57
CA SER A 10 85.50 -26.93 -22.60
C SER A 10 84.17 -26.58 -23.30
N LEU A 11 83.08 -27.24 -22.89
CA LEU A 11 81.71 -26.95 -23.31
C LEU A 11 81.21 -25.75 -22.49
N ILE A 12 81.10 -24.57 -23.12
CA ILE A 12 80.56 -23.37 -22.49
C ILE A 12 79.03 -23.51 -22.41
N PHE A 13 78.50 -23.85 -21.24
CA PHE A 13 77.08 -23.70 -20.93
C PHE A 13 76.76 -22.20 -20.83
N ILE A 14 75.86 -21.71 -21.69
CA ILE A 14 75.28 -20.38 -21.56
C ILE A 14 74.27 -20.46 -20.42
N ILE A 15 74.68 -20.06 -19.23
CA ILE A 15 73.79 -19.92 -18.07
C ILE A 15 73.21 -18.51 -18.15
N THR A 16 71.92 -18.38 -18.49
CA THR A 16 71.20 -17.11 -18.38
C THR A 16 70.92 -16.85 -16.91
N THR A 17 71.70 -15.98 -16.27
CA THR A 17 71.42 -15.51 -14.91
C THR A 17 70.47 -14.31 -14.98
N ASN A 18 69.25 -14.45 -14.44
CA ASN A 18 68.34 -13.32 -14.29
C ASN A 18 68.84 -12.41 -13.16
N ALA A 19 68.92 -11.11 -13.39
CA ALA A 19 69.33 -10.12 -12.38
C ALA A 19 68.14 -9.69 -11.51
N GLN A 20 67.52 -10.64 -10.81
CA GLN A 20 66.42 -10.37 -9.88
C GLN A 20 66.96 -10.01 -8.51
N VAL A 21 66.31 -9.06 -7.84
CA VAL A 21 66.65 -8.71 -6.46
C VAL A 21 65.67 -9.44 -5.53
N GLY A 22 66.16 -10.46 -4.84
CA GLY A 22 65.44 -11.12 -3.75
C GLY A 22 65.95 -10.66 -2.40
N ILE A 23 65.03 -10.28 -1.50
CA ILE A 23 65.32 -10.04 -0.08
C ILE A 23 64.53 -11.07 0.73
N GLY A 24 65.24 -11.93 1.49
CA GLY A 24 64.59 -12.99 2.27
C GLY A 24 64.11 -14.20 1.45
N THR A 25 64.42 -14.26 0.16
CA THR A 25 64.22 -15.42 -0.73
C THR A 25 65.44 -15.62 -1.63
N VAL A 26 65.84 -16.88 -1.85
CA VAL A 26 66.93 -17.24 -2.79
C VAL A 26 66.39 -17.67 -4.16
N THR A 27 65.07 -17.83 -4.28
CA THR A 27 64.36 -18.15 -5.50
C THR A 27 63.22 -17.15 -5.69
N PRO A 28 63.52 -15.89 -6.05
CA PRO A 28 62.47 -14.94 -6.42
C PRO A 28 61.57 -15.53 -7.51
N ASP A 29 60.29 -15.19 -7.48
CA ASP A 29 59.33 -15.56 -8.51
C ASP A 29 59.88 -15.14 -9.87
N PRO A 30 59.87 -16.01 -10.91
CA PRO A 30 60.40 -15.69 -12.23
C PRO A 30 59.78 -14.44 -12.88
N SER A 31 58.59 -14.03 -12.44
CA SER A 31 57.89 -12.82 -12.93
C SER A 31 58.28 -11.54 -12.17
N ALA A 32 59.00 -11.63 -11.04
CA ALA A 32 59.36 -10.49 -10.21
C ALA A 32 60.77 -9.96 -10.52
N ALA A 33 60.89 -8.67 -10.83
CA ALA A 33 62.20 -8.00 -10.85
C ALA A 33 62.74 -7.73 -9.43
N PHE A 34 61.83 -7.62 -8.46
CA PHE A 34 62.11 -7.42 -7.04
C PHE A 34 61.08 -8.17 -6.19
N GLU A 35 61.54 -9.02 -5.26
CA GLU A 35 60.69 -9.71 -4.29
C GLU A 35 61.26 -9.59 -2.88
N ILE A 36 60.39 -9.32 -1.91
CA ILE A 36 60.71 -9.34 -0.49
C ILE A 36 59.84 -10.43 0.16
N SER A 37 60.48 -11.45 0.73
CA SER A 37 59.83 -12.49 1.52
C SER A 37 60.21 -12.31 3.00
N SER A 38 59.24 -12.04 3.86
CA SER A 38 59.41 -11.93 5.31
C SER A 38 58.08 -12.24 6.01
N THR A 39 58.15 -12.87 7.18
CA THR A 39 56.98 -13.18 8.03
C THR A 39 56.82 -12.21 9.20
N ASP A 40 57.81 -11.35 9.46
CA ASP A 40 57.92 -10.49 10.64
C ASP A 40 58.36 -9.04 10.32
N GLY A 41 58.73 -8.75 9.06
CA GLY A 41 59.12 -7.43 8.58
C GLY A 41 58.34 -7.01 7.31
N GLY A 42 58.25 -5.70 7.08
CA GLY A 42 57.57 -5.12 5.91
C GLY A 42 58.48 -4.19 5.10
N MET A 43 57.94 -3.60 4.04
CA MET A 43 58.63 -2.61 3.21
C MET A 43 58.24 -1.18 3.62
N LEU A 44 59.22 -0.36 3.96
CA LEU A 44 59.03 1.09 4.07
C LEU A 44 59.34 1.76 2.72
N THR A 45 58.31 2.27 2.04
CA THR A 45 58.48 3.13 0.86
C THR A 45 59.04 4.50 1.26
N PRO A 46 59.53 5.33 0.31
CA PRO A 46 59.90 6.71 0.60
C PRO A 46 58.76 7.46 1.31
N ARG A 47 59.07 8.01 2.49
CA ARG A 47 58.13 8.79 3.33
C ARG A 47 58.47 10.27 3.19
N MET A 48 57.48 11.10 2.87
CA MET A 48 57.69 12.52 2.61
C MET A 48 56.43 13.33 2.89
N THR A 49 56.57 14.64 3.11
CA THR A 49 55.43 15.56 3.27
C THR A 49 54.68 15.74 1.96
N THR A 50 53.43 16.25 2.01
CA THR A 50 52.69 16.60 0.79
C THR A 50 53.47 17.53 -0.11
N ALA A 51 54.10 18.56 0.44
CA ALA A 51 54.91 19.51 -0.32
C ALA A 51 56.12 18.84 -1.00
N GLN A 52 56.75 17.87 -0.35
CA GLN A 52 57.86 17.10 -0.92
C GLN A 52 57.38 16.15 -2.02
N ARG A 53 56.26 15.45 -1.83
CA ARG A 53 55.65 14.58 -2.86
C ARG A 53 55.28 15.38 -4.11
N THR A 54 54.54 16.47 -3.96
CA THR A 54 54.13 17.32 -5.10
C THR A 54 55.31 18.08 -5.71
N GLY A 55 56.40 18.24 -4.96
CA GLY A 55 57.64 18.86 -5.41
C GLY A 55 58.59 17.95 -6.20
N ILE A 56 58.28 16.65 -6.35
CA ILE A 56 59.06 15.75 -7.20
C ILE A 56 58.94 16.22 -8.65
N SER A 57 60.06 16.58 -9.28
CA SER A 57 60.09 16.97 -10.70
C SER A 57 60.03 15.72 -11.59
N ASN A 58 59.13 15.74 -12.58
CA ASN A 58 58.91 14.64 -13.53
C ASN A 58 58.75 13.25 -12.87
N PRO A 59 57.79 13.06 -11.94
CA PRO A 59 57.60 11.77 -11.29
C PRO A 59 57.25 10.69 -12.33
N ALA A 60 57.84 9.50 -12.18
CA ALA A 60 57.55 8.37 -13.06
C ALA A 60 56.14 7.83 -12.81
N THR A 61 55.43 7.41 -13.86
CA THR A 61 54.18 6.66 -13.72
C THR A 61 54.41 5.41 -12.87
N GLY A 62 53.56 5.18 -11.88
CA GLY A 62 53.67 4.08 -10.93
C GLY A 62 54.60 4.35 -9.74
N LEU A 63 55.20 5.55 -9.62
CA LEU A 63 56.04 5.92 -8.48
C LEU A 63 55.22 5.92 -7.18
N LEU A 64 55.55 5.04 -6.25
CA LEU A 64 54.86 4.86 -4.96
C LEU A 64 55.61 5.57 -3.83
N VAL A 65 54.88 6.39 -3.06
CA VAL A 65 55.40 7.07 -1.86
C VAL A 65 54.37 7.03 -0.73
N PHE A 66 54.81 7.25 0.50
CA PHE A 66 53.91 7.47 1.64
C PHE A 66 53.92 8.95 2.04
N ASP A 67 52.77 9.62 1.97
CA ASP A 67 52.62 11.03 2.33
C ASP A 67 52.33 11.17 3.83
N THR A 68 53.27 11.76 4.57
CA THR A 68 53.22 11.86 6.03
C THR A 68 52.28 12.95 6.55
N ASN A 69 51.82 13.88 5.70
CA ASN A 69 50.87 14.90 6.15
C ASN A 69 49.43 14.35 6.18
N VAL A 70 49.12 13.41 5.28
CA VAL A 70 47.78 12.82 5.12
C VAL A 70 47.72 11.33 5.47
N ASN A 71 48.85 10.75 5.92
CA ASN A 71 48.98 9.36 6.37
C ASN A 71 48.44 8.33 5.35
N SER A 72 48.82 8.47 4.08
CA SER A 72 48.33 7.61 3.01
C SER A 72 49.39 7.34 1.96
N PHE A 73 49.35 6.16 1.34
CA PHE A 73 50.15 5.85 0.16
C PHE A 73 49.62 6.61 -1.05
N TYR A 74 50.52 7.08 -1.90
CA TYR A 74 50.20 7.70 -3.17
C TYR A 74 51.03 7.07 -4.29
N PHE A 75 50.41 6.86 -5.45
CA PHE A 75 51.13 6.59 -6.69
C PHE A 75 50.92 7.71 -7.70
N PHE A 76 51.91 7.98 -8.55
CA PHE A 76 51.74 8.91 -9.67
C PHE A 76 51.15 8.18 -10.87
N ASP A 77 50.00 8.61 -11.39
CA ASP A 77 49.32 7.95 -12.52
C ASP A 77 49.89 8.31 -13.90
N GLY A 78 50.90 9.18 -13.93
CA GLY A 78 51.47 9.78 -15.15
C GLY A 78 51.06 11.24 -15.38
N THR A 79 50.05 11.71 -14.65
CA THR A 79 49.54 13.09 -14.72
C THR A 79 49.37 13.72 -13.34
N THR A 80 48.82 12.97 -12.39
CA THR A 80 48.52 13.43 -11.03
C THR A 80 48.85 12.36 -10.00
N TRP A 81 48.95 12.77 -8.75
CA TRP A 81 49.16 11.85 -7.65
C TRP A 81 47.81 11.33 -7.12
N GLN A 82 47.62 10.01 -7.17
CA GLN A 82 46.42 9.34 -6.70
C GLN A 82 46.67 8.70 -5.34
N ALA A 83 45.75 8.93 -4.39
CA ALA A 83 45.80 8.28 -3.09
C ALA A 83 45.36 6.82 -3.23
N LEU A 84 46.12 5.90 -2.66
CA LEU A 84 45.68 4.53 -2.41
C LEU A 84 44.84 4.54 -1.13
N ARG A 85 43.54 4.73 -1.28
CA ARG A 85 42.58 4.54 -0.19
C ARG A 85 42.20 3.05 -0.12
N GLY A 86 42.02 2.54 1.09
CA GLY A 86 41.26 1.29 1.26
C GLY A 86 39.83 1.47 0.78
N ALA A 87 39.07 0.38 0.64
CA ALA A 87 37.63 0.49 0.42
C ALA A 87 37.04 1.39 1.52
N GLU A 88 36.25 2.40 1.14
CA GLU A 88 35.48 3.15 2.14
C GLU A 88 34.45 2.19 2.73
N ILE A 89 34.61 1.86 4.00
CA ILE A 89 33.67 0.99 4.73
C ILE A 89 32.68 1.93 5.41
N ARG A 90 31.39 1.72 5.18
CA ARG A 90 30.35 2.40 5.96
C ARG A 90 30.38 1.87 7.40
N ASP A 91 30.19 2.76 8.36
CA ASP A 91 29.87 2.34 9.72
C ASP A 91 28.51 1.61 9.69
N ASN A 92 28.35 0.57 10.51
CA ASN A 92 27.14 -0.26 10.58
C ASN A 92 26.74 -0.88 9.24
N TYR A 93 27.68 -1.50 8.53
CA TYR A 93 27.45 -2.14 7.24
C TYR A 93 28.04 -3.54 7.18
N LYS A 94 27.35 -4.43 6.47
CA LYS A 94 27.80 -5.79 6.19
C LYS A 94 27.40 -6.22 4.79
N LEU A 95 28.38 -6.70 4.03
CA LEU A 95 28.17 -7.33 2.72
C LEU A 95 27.98 -8.83 2.92
N VAL A 96 26.87 -9.37 2.44
CA VAL A 96 26.48 -10.77 2.58
C VAL A 96 26.53 -11.44 1.21
N LYS A 97 27.52 -12.31 1.02
CA LYS A 97 27.75 -13.12 -0.19
C LYS A 97 27.48 -14.60 0.07
N ASN A 98 27.50 -15.00 1.33
CA ASN A 98 27.12 -16.33 1.78
C ASN A 98 26.42 -16.24 3.14
N ILE A 99 25.60 -17.24 3.47
CA ILE A 99 24.96 -17.32 4.78
C ILE A 99 25.98 -17.35 5.94
N SER A 100 27.18 -17.89 5.70
CA SER A 100 28.28 -17.87 6.67
C SER A 100 28.73 -16.47 7.06
N ASP A 101 28.49 -15.46 6.22
CA ASP A 101 28.81 -14.08 6.58
C ASP A 101 27.95 -13.63 7.76
N LEU A 102 26.76 -14.20 7.97
CA LEU A 102 25.87 -13.91 9.11
C LEU A 102 26.15 -14.76 10.37
N SER A 103 27.33 -15.38 10.49
CA SER A 103 27.62 -16.28 11.62
C SER A 103 27.59 -15.60 12.99
N GLU A 104 27.85 -14.28 13.04
CA GLU A 104 27.84 -13.51 14.29
C GLU A 104 26.41 -13.15 14.74
N GLU A 105 25.48 -13.08 13.79
CA GLU A 105 24.05 -12.85 13.99
C GLU A 105 23.29 -14.13 14.33
N PHE A 106 23.90 -15.30 14.11
CA PHE A 106 23.25 -16.58 14.36
C PHE A 106 23.34 -17.00 15.83
N SER A 107 22.19 -17.00 16.52
CA SER A 107 22.09 -17.48 17.88
C SER A 107 20.72 -18.12 18.13
N GLY A 108 20.69 -19.23 18.85
CA GLY A 108 19.43 -19.88 19.25
C GLY A 108 18.56 -20.39 18.10
N GLY A 109 19.12 -20.56 16.88
CA GLY A 109 18.39 -21.02 15.70
C GLY A 109 17.76 -19.90 14.87
N THR A 110 18.13 -18.63 15.12
CA THR A 110 17.66 -17.47 14.37
C THR A 110 18.84 -16.55 14.06
N TYR A 111 18.82 -15.92 12.89
CA TYR A 111 19.71 -14.81 12.53
C TYR A 111 19.11 -13.50 13.03
N THR A 112 19.54 -13.02 14.20
CA THR A 112 19.12 -11.70 14.72
C THR A 112 20.06 -10.63 14.20
N LEU A 113 19.57 -9.83 13.25
CA LEU A 113 20.35 -8.76 12.66
C LEU A 113 20.63 -7.65 13.67
N GLN A 114 21.72 -6.92 13.45
CA GLN A 114 22.10 -5.81 14.32
C GLN A 114 21.25 -4.57 14.01
N THR A 115 20.66 -3.98 15.05
CA THR A 115 19.81 -2.80 14.90
C THR A 115 20.58 -1.64 14.26
N GLY A 116 19.98 -1.01 13.25
CA GLY A 116 20.58 0.13 12.54
C GLY A 116 21.72 -0.25 11.58
N TYR A 117 22.01 -1.54 11.39
CA TYR A 117 22.96 -1.99 10.36
C TYR A 117 22.30 -2.13 8.99
N LEU A 118 23.12 -1.87 7.97
CA LEU A 118 22.83 -2.13 6.57
C LEU A 118 23.45 -3.46 6.15
N TYR A 119 22.61 -4.40 5.73
CA TYR A 119 22.99 -5.68 5.17
C TYR A 119 22.77 -5.65 3.66
N GLU A 120 23.86 -5.58 2.88
CA GLU A 120 23.81 -5.64 1.42
C GLU A 120 23.93 -7.09 0.97
N ILE A 121 22.92 -7.57 0.27
CA ILE A 121 22.88 -8.91 -0.31
C ILE A 121 23.53 -8.84 -1.70
N ASN A 122 24.47 -9.75 -1.95
CA ASN A 122 25.18 -9.84 -3.22
C ASN A 122 25.14 -11.28 -3.73
N GLY A 123 24.25 -11.52 -4.69
CA GLY A 123 23.95 -12.84 -5.22
C GLY A 123 22.82 -13.56 -4.45
N THR A 124 22.70 -14.86 -4.71
CA THR A 124 21.68 -15.71 -4.08
C THR A 124 22.16 -16.31 -2.77
N ILE A 125 21.53 -15.92 -1.67
CA ILE A 125 21.84 -16.38 -0.31
C ILE A 125 20.76 -17.36 0.14
N ALA A 126 21.13 -18.63 0.26
CA ALA A 126 20.27 -19.65 0.86
C ALA A 126 20.28 -19.49 2.39
N VAL A 127 19.17 -19.00 2.94
CA VAL A 127 19.00 -18.75 4.37
C VAL A 127 18.37 -19.99 5.02
N ASP A 128 19.13 -20.69 5.83
CA ASP A 128 18.77 -21.99 6.42
C ASP A 128 18.12 -21.90 7.82
N ALA A 129 17.86 -20.69 8.31
CA ALA A 129 17.10 -20.44 9.54
C ALA A 129 16.34 -19.09 9.45
N PRO A 130 15.34 -18.84 10.31
CA PRO A 130 14.63 -17.56 10.33
C PRO A 130 15.55 -16.36 10.60
N ILE A 131 15.17 -15.19 10.07
CA ILE A 131 15.81 -13.90 10.29
C ILE A 131 14.90 -13.02 11.15
N ASP A 132 15.44 -12.48 12.25
CA ASP A 132 14.86 -11.33 12.92
C ASP A 132 15.54 -10.06 12.40
N LEU A 133 14.77 -9.25 11.67
CA LEU A 133 15.24 -7.98 11.13
C LEU A 133 15.71 -7.04 12.23
N ASN A 134 15.11 -7.07 13.42
CA ASN A 134 15.56 -6.32 14.59
C ASN A 134 15.89 -4.83 14.33
N GLY A 135 15.12 -4.17 13.47
CA GLY A 135 15.33 -2.77 13.07
C GLY A 135 16.52 -2.53 12.14
N ALA A 136 17.04 -3.57 11.50
CA ALA A 136 18.07 -3.49 10.46
C ALA A 136 17.48 -3.09 9.10
N TYR A 137 18.38 -2.76 8.19
CA TYR A 137 18.09 -2.45 6.80
C TYR A 137 18.72 -3.51 5.90
N VAL A 138 17.94 -4.11 5.02
CA VAL A 138 18.41 -5.09 4.04
C VAL A 138 18.30 -4.49 2.63
N GLU A 139 19.35 -4.57 1.82
CA GLU A 139 19.27 -4.10 0.44
C GLU A 139 19.96 -5.03 -0.55
N GLY A 140 19.51 -4.96 -1.81
CA GLY A 140 20.29 -5.40 -2.96
C GLY A 140 20.63 -4.23 -3.87
N VAL A 141 21.43 -4.50 -4.89
CA VAL A 141 21.78 -3.56 -5.97
C VAL A 141 21.15 -4.00 -7.28
N ASP A 142 21.06 -5.31 -7.51
CA ASP A 142 20.40 -5.94 -8.64
C ASP A 142 19.29 -6.87 -8.16
N VAL A 143 18.04 -6.40 -8.19
CA VAL A 143 16.84 -7.16 -7.77
C VAL A 143 16.79 -8.55 -8.40
N ARG A 144 17.35 -8.76 -9.60
CA ARG A 144 17.24 -10.04 -10.31
C ARG A 144 18.22 -11.10 -9.81
N ASP A 145 19.36 -10.67 -9.28
CA ASP A 145 20.47 -11.56 -8.89
C ASP A 145 20.74 -11.54 -7.38
N ASP A 146 20.35 -10.48 -6.68
CA ASP A 146 20.40 -10.36 -5.22
C ASP A 146 19.13 -10.96 -4.61
N ILE A 147 19.25 -12.19 -4.12
CA ILE A 147 18.12 -13.03 -3.72
C ILE A 147 18.34 -13.55 -2.30
N LEU A 148 17.39 -13.32 -1.41
CA LEU A 148 17.25 -14.12 -0.20
C LEU A 148 16.34 -15.31 -0.49
N LEU A 149 16.94 -16.51 -0.53
CA LEU A 149 16.25 -17.76 -0.77
C LEU A 149 15.94 -18.42 0.57
N ASN A 150 14.65 -18.60 0.88
CA ASN A 150 14.23 -19.28 2.11
C ASN A 150 14.53 -20.78 2.03
N ALA A 151 15.62 -21.21 2.66
CA ALA A 151 16.02 -22.60 2.84
C ALA A 151 15.77 -23.10 4.28
N SER A 152 15.07 -22.32 5.12
CA SER A 152 14.85 -22.62 6.54
C SER A 152 13.82 -23.74 6.78
N GLY A 153 13.00 -24.05 5.76
CA GLY A 153 11.87 -24.99 5.89
C GLY A 153 10.68 -24.43 6.69
N GLY A 154 10.70 -23.14 7.03
CA GLY A 154 9.62 -22.44 7.74
C GLY A 154 9.54 -20.97 7.34
N THR A 155 9.04 -20.11 8.22
CA THR A 155 8.92 -18.67 7.96
C THR A 155 10.28 -17.98 7.90
N LEU A 156 10.54 -17.20 6.84
CA LEU A 156 11.83 -16.53 6.65
C LEU A 156 12.07 -15.39 7.64
N PHE A 157 11.15 -14.44 7.74
CA PHE A 157 11.29 -13.27 8.61
C PHE A 157 10.34 -13.37 9.81
N THR A 158 10.91 -13.42 11.01
CA THR A 158 10.18 -13.56 12.27
C THR A 158 10.68 -12.54 13.28
N GLY A 159 9.82 -12.03 14.16
CA GLY A 159 10.25 -11.12 15.23
C GLY A 159 9.27 -9.98 15.47
N SER A 160 9.61 -9.10 16.41
CA SER A 160 8.68 -8.06 16.89
C SER A 160 9.10 -6.62 16.66
N THR A 161 10.26 -6.40 16.04
CA THR A 161 10.81 -5.06 15.80
C THR A 161 10.56 -4.61 14.36
N GLY A 162 10.45 -5.56 13.42
CA GLY A 162 10.39 -5.28 12.00
C GLY A 162 11.74 -4.78 11.46
N GLY A 163 11.71 -4.06 10.35
CA GLY A 163 12.90 -3.53 9.67
C GLY A 163 12.54 -2.93 8.32
N SER A 164 13.57 -2.63 7.54
CA SER A 164 13.40 -2.08 6.19
C SER A 164 14.11 -2.94 5.17
N MET A 165 13.53 -3.07 3.98
CA MET A 165 14.19 -3.75 2.86
C MET A 165 13.92 -3.08 1.52
N ARG A 166 14.92 -3.17 0.62
CA ARG A 166 14.74 -2.70 -0.75
C ARG A 166 15.59 -3.38 -1.81
N ASN A 167 15.19 -3.17 -3.06
CA ASN A 167 16.00 -3.51 -4.24
C ASN A 167 16.47 -4.97 -4.25
N ILE A 168 15.64 -5.89 -3.77
CA ILE A 168 16.00 -7.29 -3.59
C ILE A 168 14.86 -8.21 -4.02
N THR A 169 15.17 -9.46 -4.36
CA THR A 169 14.17 -10.52 -4.45
C THR A 169 14.16 -11.35 -3.17
N ILE A 170 12.96 -11.60 -2.63
CA ILE A 170 12.74 -12.55 -1.55
C ILE A 170 12.01 -13.76 -2.13
N SER A 171 12.67 -14.91 -2.12
CA SER A 171 12.09 -16.18 -2.59
C SER A 171 11.66 -17.02 -1.40
N GLY A 172 10.36 -17.27 -1.27
CA GLY A 172 9.80 -18.13 -0.23
C GLY A 172 10.12 -19.61 -0.42
N ASN A 173 10.46 -20.05 -1.63
CA ASN A 173 10.85 -21.43 -1.95
C ASN A 173 9.88 -22.49 -1.37
N GLY A 174 8.59 -22.26 -1.55
CA GLY A 174 7.51 -23.10 -1.02
C GLY A 174 7.21 -22.89 0.47
N ASN A 175 7.83 -21.91 1.12
CA ASN A 175 7.61 -21.57 2.54
C ASN A 175 7.13 -20.11 2.69
N GLN A 176 6.70 -19.75 3.90
CA GLN A 176 6.20 -18.42 4.22
C GLN A 176 7.34 -17.38 4.27
N ILE A 177 7.08 -16.16 3.81
CA ILE A 177 8.06 -15.06 3.88
C ILE A 177 7.99 -14.34 5.23
N PHE A 178 6.84 -13.76 5.60
CA PHE A 178 6.71 -12.94 6.81
C PHE A 178 5.90 -13.62 7.91
N GLY A 179 6.37 -13.49 9.15
CA GLY A 179 5.67 -13.85 10.38
C GLY A 179 6.03 -12.87 11.49
N LEU A 180 5.63 -11.61 11.32
CA LEU A 180 6.02 -10.51 12.20
C LEU A 180 4.92 -10.13 13.19
N THR A 181 5.32 -9.77 14.40
CA THR A 181 4.41 -9.36 15.49
C THR A 181 4.84 -8.02 16.09
N GLY A 182 4.26 -6.92 15.64
CA GLY A 182 4.63 -5.57 16.08
C GLY A 182 5.82 -4.98 15.32
N GLY A 183 6.25 -3.79 15.74
CA GLY A 183 7.34 -3.07 15.08
C GLY A 183 6.90 -2.36 13.80
N SER A 184 7.85 -2.08 12.91
CA SER A 184 7.58 -1.39 11.63
C SER A 184 8.22 -2.12 10.47
N LEU A 185 7.47 -2.35 9.40
CA LEU A 185 7.97 -2.98 8.18
C LEU A 185 7.90 -1.97 7.02
N VAL A 186 9.05 -1.75 6.38
CA VAL A 186 9.15 -0.94 5.17
C VAL A 186 9.72 -1.80 4.04
N VAL A 187 8.98 -1.95 2.94
CA VAL A 187 9.40 -2.72 1.76
C VAL A 187 9.34 -1.83 0.52
N ASN A 188 10.45 -1.72 -0.20
CA ASN A 188 10.51 -0.86 -1.38
C ASN A 188 11.19 -1.56 -2.57
N ASN A 189 10.64 -1.48 -3.78
CA ASN A 189 11.28 -2.01 -4.98
C ASN A 189 11.74 -3.47 -4.80
N THR A 190 10.80 -4.35 -4.45
CA THR A 190 11.09 -5.73 -4.03
C THR A 190 10.19 -6.71 -4.77
N LEU A 191 10.76 -7.85 -5.18
CA LEU A 191 10.01 -8.98 -5.73
C LEU A 191 9.82 -10.03 -4.64
N LEU A 192 8.57 -10.41 -4.36
CA LEU A 192 8.22 -11.49 -3.44
C LEU A 192 7.73 -12.68 -4.27
N THR A 193 8.42 -13.81 -4.21
CA THR A 193 8.13 -14.92 -5.13
C THR A 193 8.19 -16.31 -4.52
N GLY A 194 7.38 -17.21 -5.05
CA GLY A 194 7.47 -18.65 -4.78
C GLY A 194 7.15 -19.02 -3.33
N ALA A 195 6.40 -18.21 -2.60
CA ALA A 195 6.07 -18.47 -1.21
C ALA A 195 4.80 -19.33 -1.07
N SER A 196 4.71 -20.13 0.01
CA SER A 196 3.44 -20.77 0.39
C SER A 196 2.40 -19.74 0.83
N SER A 197 2.87 -18.61 1.36
CA SER A 197 2.10 -17.41 1.66
C SER A 197 3.07 -16.25 1.76
N VAL A 198 2.69 -15.04 1.32
CA VAL A 198 3.49 -13.83 1.62
C VAL A 198 3.64 -13.68 3.13
N GLY A 199 2.59 -13.99 3.88
CA GLY A 199 2.68 -14.30 5.30
C GLY A 199 1.79 -13.45 6.19
N THR A 200 2.17 -13.29 7.46
CA THR A 200 1.35 -12.62 8.48
C THR A 200 2.07 -11.42 9.10
N LEU A 201 1.34 -10.33 9.26
CA LEU A 201 1.77 -9.12 9.97
C LEU A 201 0.76 -8.78 11.06
N ASN A 202 1.11 -9.03 12.32
CA ASN A 202 0.19 -8.86 13.45
C ASN A 202 0.59 -7.68 14.34
N GLY A 203 -0.33 -6.75 14.60
CA GLY A 203 -0.13 -5.66 15.56
C GLY A 203 0.95 -4.64 15.17
N MET A 204 1.18 -4.43 13.88
CA MET A 204 2.27 -3.59 13.37
C MET A 204 2.05 -2.10 13.67
N GLY A 205 3.08 -1.36 14.06
CA GLY A 205 3.01 0.10 14.15
C GLY A 205 2.91 0.76 12.77
N LEU A 206 3.72 0.29 11.82
CA LEU A 206 3.72 0.76 10.43
C LEU A 206 3.94 -0.42 9.49
N ILE A 207 3.14 -0.48 8.44
CA ILE A 207 3.39 -1.28 7.24
C ILE A 207 3.44 -0.30 6.08
N PHE A 208 4.60 -0.16 5.45
CA PHE A 208 4.78 0.68 4.28
C PHE A 208 5.37 -0.13 3.13
N THR A 209 4.63 -0.27 2.04
CA THR A 209 5.13 -0.92 0.82
C THR A 209 5.04 0.00 -0.39
N SER A 210 6.06 -0.02 -1.24
CA SER A 210 6.09 0.75 -2.48
C SER A 210 6.86 0.02 -3.57
N ILE A 211 6.26 -0.14 -4.75
CA ILE A 211 6.87 -0.85 -5.89
C ILE A 211 7.18 -2.29 -5.45
N VAL A 212 6.13 -3.09 -5.25
CA VAL A 212 6.25 -4.50 -4.86
C VAL A 212 5.55 -5.37 -5.89
N GLN A 213 6.25 -6.39 -6.39
CA GLN A 213 5.67 -7.38 -7.28
C GLN A 213 5.57 -8.71 -6.54
N LEU A 214 4.43 -9.39 -6.69
CA LEU A 214 4.15 -10.69 -6.11
C LEU A 214 3.93 -11.70 -7.24
N VAL A 215 4.71 -12.78 -7.26
CA VAL A 215 4.77 -13.74 -8.37
C VAL A 215 4.87 -15.18 -7.85
N ASN A 216 4.08 -16.11 -8.38
CA ASN A 216 4.10 -17.54 -8.00
C ASN A 216 3.89 -17.81 -6.50
N ASN A 217 3.15 -16.96 -5.77
CA ASN A 217 2.83 -17.21 -4.36
C ASN A 217 1.51 -17.99 -4.25
N THR A 218 1.44 -18.97 -3.34
CA THR A 218 0.22 -19.79 -3.16
C THR A 218 -0.86 -19.06 -2.36
N ASP A 219 -0.47 -18.06 -1.58
CA ASP A 219 -1.37 -17.18 -0.84
C ASP A 219 -0.68 -15.83 -0.55
N GLY A 220 -1.45 -14.82 -0.18
CA GLY A 220 -0.99 -13.46 0.02
C GLY A 220 -0.64 -13.14 1.47
N LEU A 221 -1.01 -11.93 1.88
CA LEU A 221 -0.68 -11.34 3.16
C LEU A 221 -1.93 -11.25 4.05
N THR A 222 -1.83 -11.78 5.27
CA THR A 222 -2.82 -11.49 6.33
C THR A 222 -2.26 -10.41 7.26
N VAL A 223 -2.99 -9.32 7.41
CA VAL A 223 -2.65 -8.26 8.36
C VAL A 223 -3.68 -8.27 9.46
N SER A 224 -3.23 -8.35 10.71
CA SER A 224 -4.15 -8.48 11.84
C SER A 224 -3.76 -7.73 13.10
N GLY A 225 -4.64 -7.74 14.10
CA GLY A 225 -4.45 -7.02 15.37
C GLY A 225 -4.58 -5.50 15.24
N THR A 226 -4.01 -4.76 16.19
CA THR A 226 -4.04 -3.28 16.14
C THR A 226 -2.87 -2.76 15.33
N THR A 227 -3.13 -2.37 14.09
CA THR A 227 -2.16 -1.76 13.20
C THR A 227 -2.27 -0.25 13.23
N GLY A 228 -1.15 0.46 13.36
CA GLY A 228 -1.12 1.92 13.29
C GLY A 228 -1.44 2.39 11.86
N SER A 229 -0.42 2.41 10.99
CA SER A 229 -0.61 2.81 9.59
C SER A 229 -0.27 1.69 8.61
N PHE A 230 -1.19 1.39 7.69
CA PHE A 230 -0.98 0.51 6.56
C PHE A 230 -0.99 1.35 5.27
N PHE A 231 0.15 1.42 4.59
CA PHE A 231 0.31 2.13 3.33
C PHE A 231 0.93 1.22 2.29
N MET A 232 0.24 1.04 1.17
CA MET A 232 0.69 0.20 0.07
C MET A 232 0.57 0.97 -1.24
N SER A 233 1.63 0.96 -2.04
CA SER A 233 1.64 1.66 -3.32
C SER A 233 2.36 0.89 -4.41
N ASN A 234 1.89 1.06 -5.66
CA ASN A 234 2.48 0.46 -6.85
C ASN A 234 2.70 -1.05 -6.69
N THR A 235 1.68 -1.74 -6.18
CA THR A 235 1.75 -3.19 -5.92
C THR A 235 1.13 -3.98 -7.06
N PHE A 236 1.80 -5.05 -7.46
CA PHE A 236 1.41 -5.91 -8.58
C PHE A 236 1.27 -7.35 -8.11
N TRP A 237 0.04 -7.76 -7.83
CA TRP A 237 -0.32 -9.16 -7.64
C TRP A 237 -0.66 -9.76 -9.00
N THR A 238 0.24 -10.60 -9.51
CA THR A 238 0.15 -11.20 -10.84
C THR A 238 -0.79 -12.40 -10.89
N ASP A 239 -1.17 -12.80 -12.12
CA ASP A 239 -1.97 -13.98 -12.49
C ASP A 239 -1.30 -15.33 -12.20
N THR A 240 -0.06 -15.30 -11.70
CA THR A 240 0.67 -16.51 -11.31
C THR A 240 0.54 -16.84 -9.83
N ASN A 241 -0.02 -15.92 -9.03
CA ASN A 241 -0.32 -16.20 -7.64
C ASN A 241 -1.69 -16.89 -7.54
N SER A 242 -1.95 -17.50 -6.38
CA SER A 242 -3.25 -18.04 -6.01
C SER A 242 -3.67 -17.59 -4.61
N GLY A 243 -4.88 -17.96 -4.18
CA GLY A 243 -5.37 -17.68 -2.83
C GLY A 243 -5.93 -16.27 -2.68
N THR A 244 -5.67 -15.64 -1.54
CA THR A 244 -6.13 -14.29 -1.21
C THR A 244 -4.95 -13.33 -1.24
N PHE A 245 -4.99 -12.28 -2.06
CA PHE A 245 -3.88 -11.31 -2.12
C PHE A 245 -3.68 -10.59 -0.77
N LEU A 246 -4.75 -10.06 -0.18
CA LEU A 246 -4.69 -9.35 1.09
C LEU A 246 -5.92 -9.66 1.93
N ASP A 247 -5.70 -10.13 3.16
CA ASP A 247 -6.71 -10.35 4.19
C ASP A 247 -6.51 -9.34 5.32
N LEU A 248 -7.56 -8.59 5.64
CA LEU A 248 -7.54 -7.52 6.64
C LEU A 248 -8.44 -7.90 7.84
N ASP A 249 -7.80 -8.35 8.92
CA ASP A 249 -8.47 -8.81 10.15
C ASP A 249 -7.97 -8.05 11.38
N GLY A 250 -8.52 -6.86 11.64
CA GLY A 250 -8.11 -6.13 12.85
C GLY A 250 -8.59 -4.70 12.91
N THR A 251 -7.80 -3.86 13.60
CA THR A 251 -8.05 -2.43 13.75
C THR A 251 -6.93 -1.65 13.12
N TYR A 252 -7.26 -0.61 12.35
CA TYR A 252 -6.31 0.22 11.63
C TYR A 252 -6.54 1.70 11.97
N ASP A 253 -5.49 2.43 12.36
CA ASP A 253 -5.62 3.88 12.50
C ASP A 253 -5.75 4.54 11.13
N ASN A 254 -4.91 4.13 10.18
CA ASN A 254 -4.95 4.57 8.78
C ASN A 254 -4.68 3.40 7.85
N LEU A 255 -5.47 3.29 6.77
CA LEU A 255 -5.27 2.28 5.73
C LEU A 255 -5.36 2.94 4.35
N GLN A 256 -4.29 2.88 3.57
CA GLN A 256 -4.33 3.39 2.19
C GLN A 256 -3.62 2.46 1.23
N MET A 257 -4.28 2.18 0.11
CA MET A 257 -3.70 1.47 -1.02
C MET A 257 -3.89 2.30 -2.28
N ALA A 258 -2.79 2.56 -2.98
CA ALA A 258 -2.81 3.47 -4.13
C ALA A 258 -1.95 2.97 -5.29
N ASN A 259 -2.51 2.97 -6.49
CA ASN A 259 -1.87 2.56 -7.74
C ASN A 259 -1.41 1.10 -7.71
N GLY A 260 -1.86 0.30 -8.66
CA GLY A 260 -1.47 -1.12 -8.71
C GLY A 260 -2.41 -1.97 -9.52
N ARG A 261 -2.09 -3.26 -9.58
CA ARG A 261 -2.90 -4.26 -10.29
C ARG A 261 -3.01 -5.51 -9.44
N ILE A 262 -4.24 -5.98 -9.27
CA ILE A 262 -4.59 -7.16 -8.49
C ILE A 262 -5.35 -8.09 -9.44
N VAL A 263 -4.73 -9.21 -9.80
CA VAL A 263 -5.39 -10.28 -10.56
C VAL A 263 -5.98 -11.31 -9.61
N ALA A 264 -7.29 -11.49 -9.61
CA ALA A 264 -7.95 -12.59 -8.90
C ALA A 264 -8.60 -13.49 -9.95
N ASP A 265 -8.05 -14.69 -10.16
CA ASP A 265 -8.60 -15.71 -11.04
C ASP A 265 -9.67 -16.55 -10.34
N ALA A 266 -10.27 -17.51 -11.06
CA ALA A 266 -11.37 -18.29 -10.54
C ALA A 266 -10.98 -18.98 -9.21
N SER A 267 -11.81 -18.79 -8.17
CA SER A 267 -11.58 -19.27 -6.80
C SER A 267 -10.52 -18.52 -5.99
N GLU A 268 -10.03 -17.38 -6.48
CA GLU A 268 -9.11 -16.48 -5.76
C GLU A 268 -9.85 -15.24 -5.26
N THR A 269 -9.26 -14.58 -4.26
CA THR A 269 -9.78 -13.35 -3.68
C THR A 269 -8.73 -12.23 -3.78
N GLY A 270 -9.13 -11.06 -4.28
CA GLY A 270 -8.27 -9.88 -4.29
C GLY A 270 -8.09 -9.31 -2.89
N LEU A 271 -9.17 -8.80 -2.30
CA LEU A 271 -9.15 -8.22 -0.96
C LEU A 271 -10.21 -8.86 -0.08
N ASP A 272 -9.83 -9.39 1.07
CA ASP A 272 -10.77 -9.91 2.07
C ASP A 272 -10.93 -8.92 3.23
N VAL A 273 -12.16 -8.46 3.43
CA VAL A 273 -12.58 -7.59 4.54
C VAL A 273 -13.78 -8.18 5.29
N SER A 274 -14.06 -9.47 5.12
CA SER A 274 -15.21 -10.17 5.72
C SER A 274 -15.17 -10.27 7.24
N SER A 275 -13.96 -10.18 7.82
CA SER A 275 -13.71 -10.05 9.25
C SER A 275 -14.20 -8.72 9.85
N ASN A 276 -14.71 -7.80 9.02
CA ASN A 276 -15.15 -6.46 9.40
C ASN A 276 -14.06 -5.63 10.11
N PRO A 277 -12.92 -5.33 9.44
CA PRO A 277 -11.86 -4.57 10.07
C PRO A 277 -12.35 -3.20 10.56
N THR A 278 -11.85 -2.75 11.71
CA THR A 278 -12.20 -1.45 12.28
C THR A 278 -11.26 -0.38 11.76
N ILE A 279 -11.80 0.71 11.23
CA ILE A 279 -11.04 1.85 10.72
C ILE A 279 -11.23 3.05 11.66
N ASN A 280 -10.20 3.47 12.36
CA ASN A 280 -10.35 4.56 13.36
C ASN A 280 -10.41 5.94 12.71
N ASN A 281 -9.56 6.23 11.72
CA ASN A 281 -9.55 7.55 11.07
C ASN A 281 -10.11 7.48 9.65
N ALA A 282 -9.39 6.84 8.73
CA ALA A 282 -9.77 6.76 7.32
C ALA A 282 -9.16 5.55 6.61
N ALA A 283 -9.92 5.01 5.65
CA ALA A 283 -9.45 4.02 4.71
C ALA A 283 -9.63 4.52 3.25
N LEU A 284 -8.63 4.29 2.40
CA LEU A 284 -8.63 4.72 1.00
C LEU A 284 -8.14 3.61 0.07
N LEU A 285 -8.91 3.33 -0.97
CA LEU A 285 -8.46 2.56 -2.13
C LEU A 285 -8.55 3.45 -3.38
N SER A 286 -7.43 3.70 -4.05
CA SER A 286 -7.40 4.64 -5.19
C SER A 286 -6.51 4.17 -6.33
N GLY A 287 -7.04 4.12 -7.54
CA GLY A 287 -6.25 3.82 -8.75
C GLY A 287 -5.70 2.40 -8.81
N LEU A 288 -6.29 1.46 -8.06
CA LEU A 288 -6.04 0.03 -8.23
C LEU A 288 -6.90 -0.51 -9.37
N SER A 289 -6.36 -1.49 -10.11
CA SER A 289 -7.10 -2.25 -11.12
C SER A 289 -7.31 -3.68 -10.62
N PHE A 290 -8.56 -4.03 -10.30
CA PHE A 290 -8.98 -5.39 -10.00
C PHE A 290 -9.44 -6.07 -11.30
N VAL A 291 -8.80 -7.18 -11.64
CA VAL A 291 -9.07 -7.92 -12.89
C VAL A 291 -9.05 -9.43 -12.65
N GLY A 292 -9.56 -10.20 -13.61
CA GLY A 292 -9.63 -11.66 -13.52
C GLY A 292 -11.07 -12.16 -13.36
N ALA A 293 -11.22 -13.45 -13.07
CA ALA A 293 -12.51 -14.14 -13.00
C ALA A 293 -12.95 -14.51 -11.57
N GLY A 294 -12.16 -14.14 -10.56
CA GLY A 294 -12.37 -14.42 -9.14
C GLY A 294 -13.17 -13.36 -8.39
N ASN A 295 -13.10 -13.44 -7.06
CA ASN A 295 -13.71 -12.46 -6.16
C ASN A 295 -12.77 -11.28 -5.99
N PHE A 296 -13.10 -10.10 -6.52
CA PHE A 296 -12.23 -8.93 -6.34
C PHE A 296 -12.19 -8.46 -4.89
N VAL A 297 -13.34 -8.50 -4.21
CA VAL A 297 -13.46 -8.19 -2.79
C VAL A 297 -14.39 -9.20 -2.14
N GLU A 298 -13.94 -9.83 -1.06
CA GLU A 298 -14.84 -10.52 -0.12
C GLU A 298 -15.32 -9.46 0.90
N PRO A 299 -16.62 -9.13 0.90
CA PRO A 299 -17.12 -7.90 1.51
C PRO A 299 -17.24 -7.98 3.03
N TYR A 300 -17.31 -6.81 3.68
CA TYR A 300 -17.78 -6.71 5.06
C TYR A 300 -19.13 -7.43 5.21
N THR A 301 -19.27 -8.20 6.28
CA THR A 301 -20.48 -8.99 6.55
C THR A 301 -21.58 -8.18 7.24
N THR A 302 -21.27 -6.99 7.74
CA THR A 302 -22.23 -6.04 8.33
C THR A 302 -21.90 -4.60 7.95
N GLY A 303 -22.89 -3.70 8.02
CA GLY A 303 -22.66 -2.27 7.74
C GLY A 303 -22.42 -1.94 6.27
N THR A 304 -22.75 -2.86 5.36
CA THR A 304 -22.67 -2.70 3.90
C THR A 304 -24.03 -2.49 3.26
N TYR A 305 -24.00 -2.12 1.97
CA TYR A 305 -25.18 -1.98 1.12
C TYR A 305 -25.17 -3.08 0.06
N PRO A 306 -26.34 -3.53 -0.47
CA PRO A 306 -26.38 -4.52 -1.53
C PRO A 306 -25.52 -4.12 -2.73
N GLY A 307 -24.57 -4.98 -3.12
CA GLY A 307 -23.64 -4.70 -4.21
C GLY A 307 -22.43 -3.84 -3.85
N TYR A 308 -22.25 -3.49 -2.57
CA TYR A 308 -21.12 -2.74 -2.04
C TYR A 308 -20.36 -3.57 -1.00
N SER A 309 -19.08 -3.29 -0.83
CA SER A 309 -18.17 -4.18 -0.09
C SER A 309 -17.63 -3.59 1.20
N PHE A 310 -17.67 -2.27 1.37
CA PHE A 310 -16.96 -1.58 2.45
C PHE A 310 -17.90 -0.84 3.41
N SER A 311 -17.40 -0.58 4.62
CA SER A 311 -18.07 0.32 5.57
C SER A 311 -17.98 1.78 5.10
N VAL A 312 -18.72 2.66 5.78
CA VAL A 312 -18.74 4.12 5.49
C VAL A 312 -17.41 4.83 5.79
N ASP A 313 -16.47 4.15 6.46
CA ASP A 313 -15.13 4.69 6.77
C ASP A 313 -14.16 4.61 5.60
N TRP A 314 -14.56 3.94 4.52
CA TRP A 314 -13.79 3.80 3.29
C TRP A 314 -14.18 4.85 2.24
N ASP A 315 -13.19 5.38 1.53
CA ASP A 315 -13.34 6.03 0.24
C ASP A 315 -12.70 5.12 -0.83
N VAL A 316 -13.49 4.59 -1.76
CA VAL A 316 -13.05 3.57 -2.74
C VAL A 316 -13.27 4.08 -4.16
N ASN A 317 -12.19 4.24 -4.92
CA ASN A 317 -12.21 4.63 -6.32
C ASN A 317 -11.20 3.80 -7.12
N CYS A 318 -11.63 2.61 -7.54
CA CYS A 318 -10.80 1.63 -8.23
C CYS A 318 -11.53 1.08 -9.45
N GLU A 319 -10.77 0.55 -10.41
CA GLU A 319 -11.32 -0.19 -11.55
C GLU A 319 -11.67 -1.62 -11.12
N GLY A 320 -12.75 -2.18 -11.67
CA GLY A 320 -13.21 -3.55 -11.41
C GLY A 320 -14.23 -3.65 -10.27
N ILE A 321 -14.25 -2.69 -9.35
CA ILE A 321 -15.18 -2.67 -8.21
C ILE A 321 -16.03 -1.37 -8.18
N PRO A 322 -17.17 -1.36 -7.50
CA PRO A 322 -18.01 -0.17 -7.38
C PRO A 322 -17.28 1.03 -6.76
N LEU A 323 -17.63 2.24 -7.22
CA LEU A 323 -17.20 3.49 -6.61
C LEU A 323 -17.97 3.71 -5.31
N GLU A 324 -17.27 3.63 -4.17
CA GLU A 324 -17.86 3.73 -2.83
C GLU A 324 -17.33 4.98 -2.11
N THR A 325 -18.01 6.10 -2.30
CA THR A 325 -17.69 7.35 -1.60
C THR A 325 -18.96 8.06 -1.18
N ASP A 326 -18.86 9.01 -0.23
CA ASP A 326 -19.99 9.86 0.11
C ASP A 326 -20.51 10.64 -1.10
N ALA A 327 -19.65 10.95 -2.08
CA ALA A 327 -20.03 11.65 -3.32
C ALA A 327 -20.98 10.84 -4.22
N ASN A 328 -20.99 9.52 -4.07
CA ASN A 328 -21.82 8.59 -4.83
C ASN A 328 -23.05 8.08 -4.07
N ALA A 329 -23.26 8.55 -2.85
CA ALA A 329 -24.44 8.24 -2.05
C ALA A 329 -25.73 8.48 -2.86
N THR A 330 -26.62 7.49 -2.88
CA THR A 330 -27.89 7.54 -3.60
C THR A 330 -28.98 6.91 -2.77
N GLY A 331 -30.18 7.47 -2.85
CA GLY A 331 -31.33 6.93 -2.14
C GLY A 331 -32.63 7.15 -2.90
N ASP A 332 -33.60 6.26 -2.67
CA ASP A 332 -34.94 6.41 -3.21
C ASP A 332 -36.04 6.08 -2.19
N LEU A 333 -37.21 6.69 -2.39
CA LEU A 333 -38.44 6.38 -1.67
C LEU A 333 -39.61 6.40 -2.64
N ASN A 334 -40.30 5.27 -2.73
CA ASN A 334 -41.36 5.09 -3.71
C ASN A 334 -42.61 4.50 -3.05
N PHE A 335 -43.78 4.97 -3.45
CA PHE A 335 -45.01 4.20 -3.38
C PHE A 335 -45.82 4.43 -4.65
N ASN A 336 -46.51 3.40 -5.11
CA ASN A 336 -47.41 3.49 -6.24
C ASN A 336 -48.62 2.59 -5.95
N PHE A 337 -49.75 3.20 -5.63
CA PHE A 337 -50.96 2.47 -5.30
C PHE A 337 -51.65 1.94 -6.56
N THR A 338 -52.27 0.76 -6.45
CA THR A 338 -53.13 0.24 -7.52
C THR A 338 -54.35 1.14 -7.74
N ALA A 339 -54.97 1.06 -8.91
CA ALA A 339 -56.18 1.83 -9.22
C ALA A 339 -57.24 1.71 -8.10
N GLY A 340 -57.72 2.85 -7.60
CA GLY A 340 -58.67 2.95 -6.49
C GLY A 340 -58.05 2.91 -5.09
N GLY A 341 -56.74 2.69 -4.97
CA GLY A 341 -55.98 2.80 -3.73
C GLY A 341 -55.23 4.13 -3.60
N GLY A 342 -54.89 4.52 -2.38
CA GLY A 342 -54.12 5.73 -2.09
C GLY A 342 -54.03 6.00 -0.59
N ALA A 343 -53.28 7.03 -0.22
CA ALA A 343 -53.10 7.44 1.16
C ALA A 343 -53.71 8.82 1.40
N ASN A 344 -54.53 8.94 2.44
CA ASN A 344 -55.09 10.22 2.86
C ASN A 344 -54.14 10.92 3.83
N THR A 345 -53.77 12.15 3.50
CA THR A 345 -53.10 13.10 4.38
C THR A 345 -54.13 14.10 4.89
N ILE A 346 -54.26 14.28 6.21
CA ILE A 346 -55.30 15.12 6.83
C ILE A 346 -54.69 16.46 7.26
N PHE A 347 -55.38 17.56 6.95
CA PHE A 347 -55.05 18.93 7.35
C PHE A 347 -56.09 19.44 8.34
N THR A 348 -55.66 19.90 9.51
CA THR A 348 -56.55 20.35 10.58
C THR A 348 -56.63 21.87 10.72
N ALA A 349 -55.64 22.61 10.23
CA ALA A 349 -55.56 24.06 10.34
C ALA A 349 -54.85 24.69 9.12
N ASN A 350 -55.03 26.00 8.95
CA ASN A 350 -54.30 26.79 7.94
C ASN A 350 -52.82 26.92 8.33
N GLN A 351 -51.93 27.07 7.34
CA GLN A 351 -50.50 27.33 7.57
C GLN A 351 -49.82 26.26 8.43
N ALA A 352 -50.29 25.02 8.30
CA ALA A 352 -49.78 23.86 9.03
C ALA A 352 -49.37 22.77 8.02
N PRO A 353 -48.10 22.80 7.53
CA PRO A 353 -47.55 21.70 6.77
C PRO A 353 -47.63 20.40 7.56
N VAL A 354 -47.93 19.31 6.89
CA VAL A 354 -48.00 17.96 7.45
C VAL A 354 -47.23 16.98 6.57
N LYS A 355 -46.63 15.98 7.21
CA LYS A 355 -45.95 14.89 6.52
C LYS A 355 -46.93 14.15 5.62
N LEU A 356 -46.53 13.91 4.37
CA LEU A 356 -47.32 13.14 3.42
C LEU A 356 -47.48 11.70 3.92
N ASN A 357 -48.72 11.21 3.92
CA ASN A 357 -49.02 9.83 4.29
C ASN A 357 -48.82 8.87 3.09
N GLY A 358 -48.46 7.62 3.39
CA GLY A 358 -48.26 6.57 2.39
C GLY A 358 -47.14 5.61 2.77
N ALA A 359 -47.36 4.30 2.59
CA ALA A 359 -46.35 3.29 2.89
C ALA A 359 -45.27 3.27 1.81
N THR A 360 -44.04 3.64 2.15
CA THR A 360 -42.93 3.74 1.17
C THR A 360 -42.04 2.50 1.17
N THR A 361 -41.55 2.17 -0.01
CA THR A 361 -40.50 1.18 -0.29
C THR A 361 -39.27 1.88 -0.89
N SER A 362 -38.15 1.17 -0.94
CA SER A 362 -36.89 1.65 -1.55
C SER A 362 -36.24 0.48 -2.27
N ASP A 363 -35.65 0.74 -3.43
CA ASP A 363 -35.00 -0.27 -4.26
C ASP A 363 -33.49 0.00 -4.39
N ASN A 364 -33.05 1.24 -4.23
CA ASN A 364 -31.67 1.66 -4.46
C ASN A 364 -31.18 2.56 -3.33
N LEU A 365 -30.49 1.96 -2.37
CA LEU A 365 -29.92 2.64 -1.21
C LEU A 365 -28.40 2.41 -1.16
N PHE A 366 -27.65 3.50 -1.13
CA PHE A 366 -26.22 3.51 -0.83
C PHE A 366 -25.90 4.73 0.03
N ARG A 367 -25.38 4.49 1.25
CA ARG A 367 -25.19 5.52 2.29
C ARG A 367 -26.48 6.27 2.66
N PHE A 368 -27.62 5.60 2.48
CA PHE A 368 -28.94 6.05 2.90
C PHE A 368 -29.75 4.87 3.45
N SER A 369 -30.64 5.13 4.39
CA SER A 369 -31.60 4.15 4.90
C SER A 369 -33.02 4.68 4.91
N ARG A 370 -33.97 3.77 4.74
CA ARG A 370 -35.39 4.06 4.95
C ARG A 370 -35.73 3.89 6.43
N SER A 371 -36.23 4.95 7.07
CA SER A 371 -36.69 4.92 8.46
C SER A 371 -38.21 5.08 8.54
N GLY A 372 -38.93 3.96 8.39
CA GLY A 372 -40.39 3.96 8.33
C GLY A 372 -40.92 4.46 6.98
N ASN A 373 -41.98 5.28 7.02
CA ASN A 373 -42.66 5.78 5.83
C ASN A 373 -42.29 7.22 5.52
N ASN A 374 -42.06 7.53 4.25
CA ASN A 374 -41.79 8.89 3.78
C ASN A 374 -40.67 9.57 4.59
N LYS A 375 -39.60 8.82 4.87
CA LYS A 375 -38.42 9.29 5.60
C LYS A 375 -37.19 8.51 5.17
N ILE A 376 -36.23 9.22 4.60
CA ILE A 376 -34.93 8.68 4.19
C ILE A 376 -33.83 9.41 4.96
N VAL A 377 -32.93 8.64 5.55
CA VAL A 377 -31.86 9.09 6.46
C VAL A 377 -30.54 8.96 5.74
N TYR A 378 -29.70 9.98 5.81
CA TYR A 378 -28.34 9.93 5.28
C TYR A 378 -27.41 9.24 6.28
N ASP A 379 -26.78 8.15 5.85
CA ASP A 379 -25.93 7.29 6.67
C ASP A 379 -24.45 7.37 6.27
N GLY A 380 -24.07 8.32 5.41
CA GLY A 380 -22.67 8.56 5.04
C GLY A 380 -21.85 9.20 6.16
N LYS A 381 -20.59 9.51 5.89
CA LYS A 381 -19.63 9.96 6.91
C LYS A 381 -19.44 11.48 6.94
N LYS A 382 -19.50 12.15 5.79
CA LYS A 382 -19.23 13.59 5.62
C LYS A 382 -20.51 14.36 5.31
N THR A 383 -20.68 15.52 5.92
CA THR A 383 -21.75 16.47 5.57
C THR A 383 -21.57 16.95 4.13
N ARG A 384 -22.64 16.90 3.33
CA ARG A 384 -22.61 17.38 1.94
C ARG A 384 -23.98 17.84 1.45
N TYR A 385 -23.96 18.52 0.31
CA TYR A 385 -25.17 18.88 -0.42
C TYR A 385 -25.64 17.74 -1.33
N PHE A 386 -26.95 17.53 -1.32
CA PHE A 386 -27.68 16.58 -2.14
C PHE A 386 -28.72 17.29 -2.98
N THR A 387 -28.91 16.79 -4.20
CA THR A 387 -30.06 17.15 -5.03
C THR A 387 -31.17 16.14 -4.76
N VAL A 388 -32.34 16.66 -4.40
CA VAL A 388 -33.55 15.89 -4.18
C VAL A 388 -34.51 16.19 -5.31
N THR A 389 -35.05 15.13 -5.90
CA THR A 389 -36.13 15.20 -6.88
C THR A 389 -37.26 14.30 -6.44
N ALA A 390 -38.51 14.77 -6.53
CA ALA A 390 -39.66 13.92 -6.32
C ALA A 390 -40.77 14.22 -7.32
N SER A 391 -41.59 13.22 -7.62
CA SER A 391 -42.84 13.35 -8.35
C SER A 391 -43.97 12.82 -7.48
N ILE A 392 -45.01 13.63 -7.31
CA ILE A 392 -46.16 13.29 -6.47
C ILE A 392 -47.40 13.34 -7.35
N SER A 393 -48.12 12.23 -7.42
CA SER A 393 -49.44 12.16 -8.04
C SER A 393 -50.51 12.10 -6.96
N PHE A 394 -51.54 12.93 -7.11
CA PHE A 394 -52.59 13.06 -6.11
C PHE A 394 -53.93 13.41 -6.74
N GLU A 395 -54.99 13.12 -6.01
CA GLU A 395 -56.36 13.46 -6.34
C GLU A 395 -56.85 14.55 -5.38
N GLY A 396 -57.41 15.62 -5.94
CA GLY A 396 -57.99 16.71 -5.15
C GLY A 396 -59.35 16.34 -4.58
N ASN A 397 -59.63 16.76 -3.34
CA ASN A 397 -60.91 16.47 -2.70
C ASN A 397 -62.02 17.42 -3.18
N THR A 398 -61.78 18.74 -3.13
CA THR A 398 -62.79 19.74 -3.52
C THR A 398 -62.31 20.63 -4.67
N SER A 399 -63.25 21.18 -5.43
CA SER A 399 -62.92 22.15 -6.48
C SER A 399 -62.23 23.37 -5.88
N GLN A 400 -61.20 23.86 -6.56
CA GLN A 400 -60.40 25.02 -6.17
C GLN A 400 -59.49 24.83 -4.95
N ASP A 401 -59.32 23.61 -4.45
CA ASP A 401 -58.30 23.30 -3.45
C ASP A 401 -56.91 23.73 -3.95
N ARG A 402 -56.12 24.30 -3.04
CA ARG A 402 -54.75 24.71 -3.30
C ARG A 402 -53.84 24.02 -2.30
N TYR A 403 -52.90 23.26 -2.83
CA TYR A 403 -51.89 22.57 -2.04
C TYR A 403 -50.50 23.11 -2.37
N ILE A 404 -49.64 23.06 -1.37
CA ILE A 404 -48.22 23.38 -1.49
C ILE A 404 -47.46 22.15 -1.02
N PHE A 405 -46.46 21.74 -1.79
CA PHE A 405 -45.65 20.56 -1.50
C PHE A 405 -44.21 20.99 -1.22
N TYR A 406 -43.56 20.34 -0.25
CA TYR A 406 -42.24 20.70 0.25
C TYR A 406 -41.38 19.46 0.45
N ILE A 407 -40.06 19.69 0.39
CA ILE A 407 -39.10 18.84 1.09
C ILE A 407 -38.96 19.40 2.51
N ALA A 408 -39.09 18.54 3.52
CA ALA A 408 -38.76 18.87 4.90
C ALA A 408 -37.46 18.20 5.31
N LYS A 409 -36.59 18.94 6.02
CA LYS A 409 -35.32 18.45 6.55
C LYS A 409 -35.42 18.27 8.06
N GLY A 410 -35.07 17.10 8.55
CA GLY A 410 -34.81 16.85 9.96
C GLY A 410 -33.33 16.75 10.25
N ASN A 411 -32.95 17.19 11.45
CA ASN A 411 -31.61 16.98 11.96
C ASN A 411 -31.53 15.63 12.70
N SER A 412 -30.36 15.01 12.72
CA SER A 412 -30.09 13.81 13.52
C SER A 412 -30.55 13.98 14.96
N GLY A 413 -31.29 12.99 15.48
CA GLY A 413 -31.88 13.02 16.83
C GLY A 413 -33.10 13.94 17.02
N SER A 414 -33.46 14.79 16.04
CA SER A 414 -34.66 15.62 16.11
C SER A 414 -35.89 14.87 15.57
N PRO A 415 -37.01 14.77 16.33
CA PRO A 415 -38.24 14.20 15.82
C PRO A 415 -39.02 15.14 14.89
N THR A 416 -38.67 16.43 14.88
CA THR A 416 -39.42 17.45 14.14
C THR A 416 -38.56 17.99 12.99
N PRO A 417 -38.94 17.73 11.73
CA PRO A 417 -38.30 18.35 10.59
C PRO A 417 -38.86 19.75 10.31
N THR A 418 -38.10 20.55 9.59
CA THR A 418 -38.49 21.89 9.13
C THR A 418 -38.70 21.85 7.62
N VAL A 419 -39.82 22.40 7.15
CA VAL A 419 -40.06 22.55 5.70
C VAL A 419 -39.05 23.50 5.08
N LEU A 420 -38.53 23.14 3.90
CA LEU A 420 -37.66 24.01 3.12
C LEU A 420 -38.53 24.82 2.17
N ASP A 421 -38.94 26.02 2.57
CA ASP A 421 -39.88 26.86 1.81
C ASP A 421 -39.44 27.10 0.35
N LYS A 422 -38.13 27.17 0.10
CA LYS A 422 -37.54 27.30 -1.23
C LYS A 422 -37.84 26.13 -2.19
N THR A 423 -38.30 24.99 -1.67
CA THR A 423 -38.70 23.80 -2.45
C THR A 423 -40.20 23.76 -2.72
N GLY A 424 -40.96 24.75 -2.23
CA GLY A 424 -42.40 24.82 -2.31
C GLY A 424 -42.95 24.81 -3.73
N VAL A 425 -43.82 23.86 -4.06
CA VAL A 425 -44.52 23.80 -5.35
C VAL A 425 -46.03 23.85 -5.16
N TRP A 426 -46.67 24.78 -5.86
CA TRP A 426 -48.08 25.10 -5.70
C TRP A 426 -48.93 24.43 -6.78
N ARG A 427 -50.02 23.77 -6.39
CA ARG A 427 -51.01 23.22 -7.33
C ARG A 427 -52.43 23.54 -6.88
N ARG A 428 -53.18 24.16 -7.78
CA ARG A 428 -54.63 24.35 -7.66
C ARG A 428 -55.35 23.22 -8.37
N ILE A 429 -56.39 22.66 -7.77
CA ILE A 429 -57.27 21.63 -8.33
C ILE A 429 -58.43 22.29 -9.08
N GLY A 430 -58.70 21.85 -10.32
CA GLY A 430 -59.71 22.45 -11.19
C GLY A 430 -61.14 22.05 -10.82
N GLY A 431 -61.36 20.76 -10.57
CA GLY A 431 -62.64 20.16 -10.19
C GLY A 431 -62.49 19.17 -9.03
N ALA A 432 -63.60 18.80 -8.38
CA ALA A 432 -63.54 17.71 -7.39
C ALA A 432 -63.03 16.43 -8.07
N PHE A 433 -62.16 15.68 -7.38
CA PHE A 433 -61.52 14.46 -7.88
C PHE A 433 -60.62 14.67 -9.12
N ASP A 434 -60.19 15.91 -9.40
CA ASP A 434 -59.18 16.18 -10.44
C ASP A 434 -57.81 15.66 -10.00
N ILE A 435 -57.10 15.02 -10.92
CA ILE A 435 -55.80 14.39 -10.67
C ILE A 435 -54.69 15.36 -11.08
N GLY A 436 -53.79 15.64 -10.14
CA GLY A 436 -52.61 16.45 -10.35
C GLY A 436 -51.33 15.64 -10.18
N ALA A 437 -50.29 16.07 -10.89
CA ALA A 437 -48.93 15.69 -10.58
C ALA A 437 -48.09 16.94 -10.33
N VAL A 438 -47.18 16.87 -9.35
CA VAL A 438 -46.22 17.95 -9.07
C VAL A 438 -44.80 17.41 -9.03
N PRO A 439 -43.84 18.08 -9.69
CA PRO A 439 -42.43 17.84 -9.46
C PRO A 439 -41.96 18.66 -8.24
N LEU A 440 -41.17 18.07 -7.35
CA LEU A 440 -40.41 18.75 -6.32
C LEU A 440 -38.93 18.64 -6.65
N ILE A 441 -38.21 19.75 -6.58
CA ILE A 441 -36.76 19.78 -6.77
C ILE A 441 -36.18 20.70 -5.71
N GLY A 442 -35.09 20.26 -5.07
CA GLY A 442 -34.41 21.05 -4.06
C GLY A 442 -33.00 20.59 -3.80
N THR A 443 -32.19 21.49 -3.25
CA THR A 443 -30.87 21.17 -2.72
C THR A 443 -30.89 21.28 -1.21
N VAL A 444 -30.45 20.20 -0.54
CA VAL A 444 -30.42 20.06 0.91
C VAL A 444 -29.01 19.68 1.35
N GLU A 445 -28.50 20.31 2.39
CA GLU A 445 -27.28 19.87 3.07
C GLU A 445 -27.67 18.84 4.13
N LEU A 446 -27.07 17.66 4.13
CA LEU A 446 -27.33 16.62 5.14
C LEU A 446 -26.02 16.26 5.84
N SER A 447 -26.05 16.28 7.16
CA SER A 447 -25.04 15.65 8.01
C SER A 447 -25.44 14.20 8.33
N PRO A 448 -24.50 13.33 8.73
CA PRO A 448 -24.83 11.95 9.09
C PRO A 448 -25.99 11.87 10.11
N GLY A 449 -26.99 11.04 9.81
CA GLY A 449 -28.22 10.89 10.59
C GLY A 449 -29.31 11.95 10.32
N ASP A 450 -29.02 13.01 9.56
CA ASP A 450 -30.05 13.91 9.06
C ASP A 450 -30.95 13.17 8.07
N TYR A 451 -32.17 13.67 7.91
CA TYR A 451 -33.17 13.01 7.08
C TYR A 451 -34.02 14.00 6.30
N ILE A 452 -34.64 13.51 5.24
CA ILE A 452 -35.67 14.26 4.52
C ILE A 452 -36.98 13.50 4.46
N GLU A 453 -38.05 14.28 4.32
CA GLU A 453 -39.42 13.81 4.16
C GLU A 453 -40.15 14.69 3.14
N VAL A 454 -41.22 14.18 2.55
CA VAL A 454 -42.12 14.96 1.69
C VAL A 454 -43.30 15.45 2.51
N TRP A 455 -43.53 16.76 2.49
CA TRP A 455 -44.60 17.41 3.26
C TRP A 455 -45.55 18.14 2.32
N ALA A 456 -46.80 18.29 2.75
CA ALA A 456 -47.81 19.05 2.04
C ALA A 456 -48.49 20.02 3.00
N GLU A 457 -48.99 21.13 2.47
CA GLU A 457 -49.83 22.10 3.17
C GLU A 457 -51.06 22.38 2.32
N ARG A 458 -52.22 22.53 2.96
CA ARG A 458 -53.40 23.10 2.31
C ARG A 458 -53.45 24.60 2.58
N PHE A 459 -53.55 25.39 1.52
CA PHE A 459 -53.51 26.86 1.60
C PHE A 459 -54.55 27.46 2.55
N SER A 460 -55.74 26.85 2.63
CA SER A 460 -56.84 27.34 3.48
C SER A 460 -57.82 26.24 3.84
N GLY A 461 -58.30 26.26 5.07
CA GLY A 461 -59.28 25.37 5.67
C GLY A 461 -58.72 24.01 6.09
N SER A 462 -59.53 23.23 6.80
CA SER A 462 -59.28 21.81 7.08
C SER A 462 -59.77 20.91 5.94
N GLY A 463 -59.11 19.77 5.72
CA GLY A 463 -59.46 18.86 4.63
C GLY A 463 -58.50 17.69 4.50
N SER A 464 -58.49 17.05 3.34
CA SER A 464 -57.58 15.95 3.03
C SER A 464 -56.96 16.09 1.64
N LEU A 465 -55.86 15.36 1.44
CA LEU A 465 -55.19 15.15 0.16
C LEU A 465 -55.03 13.65 -0.04
N PHE A 466 -55.53 13.12 -1.16
CA PHE A 466 -55.42 11.71 -1.48
C PHE A 466 -54.24 11.50 -2.43
N THR A 467 -53.16 10.89 -1.95
CA THR A 467 -51.96 10.61 -2.76
C THR A 467 -51.97 9.20 -3.32
N VAL A 468 -51.71 9.09 -4.62
CA VAL A 468 -51.72 7.83 -5.37
C VAL A 468 -50.32 7.35 -5.72
N ALA A 469 -49.37 8.27 -5.88
CA ALA A 469 -47.98 7.89 -6.08
C ALA A 469 -47.00 8.94 -5.54
N LEU A 470 -45.86 8.46 -5.05
CA LEU A 470 -44.67 9.23 -4.74
C LEU A 470 -43.48 8.48 -5.34
N ASN A 471 -42.65 9.19 -6.07
CA ASN A 471 -41.32 8.73 -6.46
C ASN A 471 -40.33 9.82 -6.04
N LEU A 472 -39.43 9.51 -5.13
CA LEU A 472 -38.38 10.40 -4.65
C LEU A 472 -37.02 9.77 -4.89
N ALA A 473 -36.09 10.57 -5.40
CA ALA A 473 -34.69 10.22 -5.55
C ALA A 473 -33.80 11.32 -4.96
N ILE A 474 -32.69 10.93 -4.32
CA ILE A 474 -31.69 11.82 -3.74
C ILE A 474 -30.27 11.37 -4.13
N ARG A 475 -29.41 12.32 -4.53
CA ARG A 475 -28.01 12.10 -4.96
C ARG A 475 -27.07 13.28 -4.66
#